data_AF-A0A8T5NYZ4-F1
#
_entry.id   AF-A0A8T5NYZ4-F1
#
_cell.length_a   1.000
_cell.length_b   1.000
_cell.length_c   1.000
_cell.angle_alpha   90.00
_cell.angle_beta   90.00
_cell.angle_gamma   90.00
#
_symmetry.space_group_name_H-M   'P 1'
#
loop_
_entity.id
_entity.type
_entity.pdbx_description
1 polymer ?
#
loop_
_entity_poly.entity_id
_entity_poly.type
_entity_poly.pdbx_seq_one_letter_code
_entity_poly.pdbx_strand_id
1 'polypeptide(L)' 'MHKHIFCEKPLALTLSDAREMLHEAQKAGVRHQIGFNYRFAPAIMFAKKMIDEGKL' A
#
# COMPACT_ATOMS: atom_id res chain seq x y z
N MET A 1 -2.75 -22.93 -1.25
CA MET A 1 -3.25 -21.71 -0.59
C MET A 1 -2.20 -20.62 -0.76
N HIS A 2 -2.48 -19.55 -1.50
CA HIS A 2 -1.53 -18.44 -1.62
C HIS A 2 -1.67 -17.51 -0.41
N LYS A 3 -0.57 -17.24 0.29
CA LYS A 3 -0.57 -16.35 1.46
C LYS A 3 -0.47 -14.90 1.00
N HIS A 4 -1.35 -14.05 1.49
CA HIS A 4 -1.22 -12.61 1.29
C HIS A 4 -0.10 -12.05 2.15
N ILE A 5 0.50 -10.93 1.72
CA ILE A 5 1.68 -10.33 2.33
C ILE A 5 1.34 -8.95 2.85
N PHE A 6 1.66 -8.72 4.12
CA PHE A 6 1.71 -7.40 4.73
C PHE A 6 3.14 -7.16 5.20
N CYS A 7 3.77 -6.07 4.75
CA CYS A 7 5.16 -5.75 5.05
C CYS A 7 5.25 -4.37 5.73
N GLU A 8 6.07 -4.28 6.77
CA GLU A 8 6.38 -3.00 7.42
C GLU A 8 7.17 -2.09 6.48
N LYS A 9 7.01 -0.77 6.63
CA LYS A 9 7.75 0.21 5.82
C LYS A 9 9.23 0.26 6.26
N PRO A 10 10.19 0.57 5.35
CA PRO A 10 10.02 0.78 3.91
C PRO A 10 9.85 -0.54 3.13
N LEU A 11 9.26 -0.47 1.93
CA LEU A 11 9.07 -1.63 1.06
C LEU A 11 10.39 -2.34 0.72
N ALA A 12 11.44 -1.59 0.39
CA ALA A 12 12.77 -2.09 0.09
C ALA A 12 13.82 -0.97 0.23
N LEU A 13 15.11 -1.33 0.14
CA LEU A 13 16.23 -0.39 0.18
C LEU A 13 16.47 0.30 -1.17
N THR A 14 16.13 -0.36 -2.28
CA THR A 14 16.32 0.18 -3.63
C THR A 14 15.04 0.09 -4.46
N LEU A 15 14.96 0.91 -5.52
CA LEU A 15 13.86 0.84 -6.48
C LEU A 15 13.85 -0.49 -7.25
N SER A 16 15.03 -1.08 -7.52
CA SER A 16 15.14 -2.36 -8.22
C SER A 16 14.46 -3.47 -7.42
N ASP A 17 14.82 -3.59 -6.14
CA ASP A 17 14.26 -4.61 -5.25
C ASP A 17 12.74 -4.43 -5.08
N ALA A 18 12.28 -3.18 -4.92
CA ALA A 18 10.85 -2.88 -4.84
C ALA A 18 10.07 -3.32 -6.09
N ARG A 19 10.66 -3.20 -7.29
CA ARG A 19 10.05 -3.65 -8.55
C ARG A 19 10.00 -5.17 -8.65
N GLU A 20 11.04 -5.86 -8.22
CA GLU A 20 11.09 -7.33 -8.18
C GLU A 20 10.02 -7.88 -7.22
N MET A 21 9.91 -7.31 -6.03
CA MET A 21 8.86 -7.66 -5.06
C MET A 21 7.45 -7.48 -5.63
N LEU A 22 7.21 -6.39 -6.37
CA LEU A 22 5.93 -6.15 -7.03
C LEU A 22 5.64 -7.20 -8.12
N HIS A 23 6.64 -7.52 -8.95
CA HIS A 23 6.50 -8.50 -10.02
C HIS A 23 6.12 -9.88 -9.47
N GLU A 24 6.82 -10.36 -8.44
CA GLU A 24 6.54 -11.66 -7.84
C GLU A 24 5.19 -11.69 -7.13
N ALA A 25 4.80 -10.61 -6.45
CA ALA A 25 3.46 -10.52 -5.84
C ALA A 25 2.33 -10.58 -6.88
N GLN A 26 2.50 -9.89 -8.03
CA GLN A 26 1.55 -9.92 -9.14
C GLN A 26 1.49 -11.28 -9.81
N LYS A 27 2.64 -11.90 -10.08
CA LYS A 27 2.77 -13.24 -10.66
C LYS A 27 2.14 -14.31 -9.78
N ALA A 28 2.29 -14.18 -8.45
CA ALA A 28 1.66 -15.07 -7.47
C ALA A 28 0.15 -14.80 -7.27
N GLY A 29 -0.38 -13.71 -7.82
CA GLY A 29 -1.79 -13.33 -7.68
C GLY A 29 -2.20 -13.02 -6.24
N VAL A 30 -1.27 -12.51 -5.42
CA VAL A 30 -1.54 -12.22 -3.99
C VAL A 30 -1.75 -10.74 -3.74
N ARG A 31 -2.56 -10.44 -2.72
CA ARG A 31 -2.57 -9.12 -2.13
C ARG A 31 -1.24 -8.88 -1.43
N HIS A 32 -0.61 -7.75 -1.77
CA HIS A 32 0.60 -7.25 -1.14
C HIS A 32 0.33 -5.82 -0.65
N GLN A 33 0.57 -5.56 0.62
CA GLN A 33 0.33 -4.25 1.24
C GLN A 33 1.51 -3.84 2.12
N ILE A 34 1.76 -2.53 2.17
CA ILE A 34 2.76 -1.92 3.04
C ILE A 34 2.07 -1.18 4.18
N GLY A 35 2.71 -1.19 5.35
CA GLY A 35 2.30 -0.54 6.60
C GLY A 35 2.23 0.98 6.58
N PHE A 36 1.62 1.60 5.56
CA PHE A 36 1.25 3.02 5.55
C PHE A 36 -0.04 3.23 6.37
N ASN A 37 0.01 2.87 7.65
CA ASN A 37 -1.15 2.83 8.55
C ASN A 37 -1.88 4.19 8.69
N TYR A 38 -1.14 5.30 8.69
CA TYR A 38 -1.70 6.65 8.86
C TYR A 38 -2.73 7.04 7.79
N ARG A 39 -2.73 6.41 6.61
CA ARG A 39 -3.77 6.66 5.58
C ARG A 39 -5.18 6.26 6.03
N PHE A 40 -5.28 5.47 7.10
CA PHE A 40 -6.53 5.05 7.72
C PHE A 40 -6.86 5.83 9.00
N ALA A 41 -6.02 6.79 9.42
CA ALA A 41 -6.36 7.67 10.53
C ALA A 41 -7.63 8.49 10.19
N PRO A 42 -8.59 8.67 11.12
CA PRO A 42 -9.86 9.33 10.84
C PRO A 42 -9.72 10.70 10.17
N ALA A 43 -8.75 11.51 10.60
CA ALA A 43 -8.49 12.83 10.02
C ALA A 43 -8.03 12.76 8.56
N ILE A 44 -7.18 11.78 8.20
CA ILE A 44 -6.69 11.62 6.82
C ILE A 44 -7.80 11.10 5.91
N MET A 45 -8.60 10.16 6.40
CA MET A 45 -9.77 9.67 5.65
C MET A 45 -10.81 10.76 5.44
N PHE A 46 -11.02 11.64 6.44
CA PHE A 46 -11.91 12.79 6.31
C PHE A 46 -11.38 13.80 5.29
N ALA A 47 -10.08 14.12 5.32
CA ALA A 47 -9.45 14.97 4.32
C ALA A 47 -9.61 14.39 2.90
N LYS A 48 -9.36 13.09 2.71
CA LYS A 48 -9.60 12.41 1.44
C LYS A 48 -11.06 12.53 1.00
N LYS A 49 -12.02 12.33 1.90
CA LYS A 49 -13.44 12.48 1.60
C LYS A 49 -13.79 13.89 1.11
N MET A 50 -13.28 14.93 1.77
CA MET A 50 -13.53 16.32 1.34
C MET A 50 -13.01 16.60 -0.07
N ILE A 51 -11.83 16.06 -0.41
CA ILE A 51 -11.26 16.15 -1.76
C ILE A 51 -12.13 15.40 -2.77
N ASP A 52 -12.52 14.16 -2.46
CA ASP A 52 -13.37 13.34 -3.35
C ASP A 52 -14.76 14.01 -3.58
N GLU A 53 -15.24 14.80 -2.63
CA GLU A 53 -16.49 15.58 -2.70
C GLU A 53 -16.33 16.97 -3.33
N GLY A 54 -15.12 17.39 -3.71
CA GLY A 54 -14.83 18.71 -4.30
C GLY A 54 -15.00 19.89 -3.32
N LYS A 55 -14.89 19.64 -2.02
CA LYS A 55 -15.00 20.64 -0.95
C LYS A 55 -13.65 21.24 -0.53
N LEU A 56 -12.56 20.68 -1.08
CA LEU A 56 -11.17 21.13 -0.93
C LEU A 56 -10.47 21.06 -2.29
#